data_AF-A0A8H7GL26-F1
#
_entry.id   AF-A0A8H7GL26-F1
#
_cell.length_a   1.000
_cell.length_b   1.000
_cell.length_c   1.000
_cell.angle_alpha   90.00
_cell.angle_beta   90.00
_cell.angle_gamma   90.00
#
_symmetry.space_group_name_H-M   'P 1'
#
loop_
_entity.id
_entity.type
_entity.pdbx_description
1 polymer ?
#
loop_
_entity_poly.entity_id
_entity_poly.type
_entity_poly.pdbx_seq_one_letter_code
_entity_poly.pdbx_strand_id
1 'polypeptide(L)'
;MKREFWIRYLIKYPKQCRLSEPWAARQRWRAITANATSAVPQFRRLEDLAQVIEQEVIALITWAYGQSSRAMIDDAIYTNLLRDIHAIVRDAHQLSLVLKRDILSSEMSVSLDDRVNKSYDPQKADNVWPEMGSKAGDTIIGVYGFGLRKIAPNGQSVQVIKPKVTTSALLRNLVAKG
;
A
#
# COMPACT_ATOMS: atom_id res chain seq x y z
N MET A 1 -16.35 -19.26 -13.37
CA MET A 1 -16.07 -20.11 -12.17
C MET A 1 -14.58 -20.48 -11.97
N LYS A 2 -13.61 -19.68 -12.46
CA LYS A 2 -12.15 -19.95 -12.27
C LYS A 2 -11.39 -18.85 -11.52
N ARG A 3 -11.97 -17.66 -11.29
CA ARG A 3 -11.31 -16.54 -10.58
C ARG A 3 -11.40 -16.65 -9.06
N GLU A 4 -12.48 -17.21 -8.52
CA GLU A 4 -12.68 -17.30 -7.06
C GLU A 4 -11.83 -18.37 -6.38
N PHE A 5 -11.41 -19.40 -7.13
CA PHE A 5 -10.59 -20.49 -6.60
C PHE A 5 -9.17 -20.03 -6.25
N TRP A 6 -8.58 -19.17 -7.07
CA TRP A 6 -7.24 -18.61 -6.84
C TRP A 6 -7.18 -17.65 -5.65
N ILE A 7 -8.23 -16.85 -5.46
CA ILE A 7 -8.30 -15.87 -4.35
C ILE A 7 -8.40 -16.60 -3.00
N ARG A 8 -9.19 -17.68 -2.91
CA ARG A 8 -9.28 -18.49 -1.68
C ARG A 8 -8.00 -19.29 -1.40
N TYR A 9 -7.28 -19.75 -2.42
CA TYR A 9 -6.00 -20.43 -2.25
C TYR A 9 -4.87 -19.49 -1.81
N LEU A 10 -4.79 -18.28 -2.37
CA LEU A 10 -3.76 -17.28 -2.02
C LEU A 10 -3.89 -16.72 -0.60
N ILE A 11 -5.09 -16.76 0.00
CA ILE A 11 -5.34 -16.25 1.35
C ILE A 11 -5.11 -17.33 2.43
N LYS A 12 -5.37 -18.61 2.11
CA LYS A 12 -5.33 -19.71 3.10
C LYS A 12 -3.96 -20.41 3.19
N TYR A 13 -3.19 -20.48 2.09
CA TYR A 13 -1.89 -21.18 2.04
C TYR A 13 -0.63 -20.39 2.47
N PRO A 14 -0.58 -19.05 2.61
CA PRO A 14 0.68 -18.39 2.92
C PRO A 14 1.12 -18.60 4.37
N LYS A 15 0.26 -19.08 5.30
CA LYS A 15 0.67 -19.28 6.69
C LYS A 15 1.56 -20.52 6.90
N GLN A 16 1.37 -21.59 6.12
CA GLN A 16 2.14 -22.84 6.28
C GLN A 16 3.44 -22.84 5.46
N CYS A 17 3.44 -22.29 4.24
CA CYS A 17 4.67 -22.09 3.47
C CYS A 17 5.57 -20.95 4.01
N ARG A 18 5.05 -20.09 4.90
CA ARG A 18 5.80 -18.94 5.44
C ARG A 18 6.99 -19.33 6.32
N LEU A 19 6.98 -20.52 6.94
CA LEU A 19 7.98 -20.91 7.91
C LEU A 19 9.06 -21.86 7.33
N SER A 20 8.75 -22.57 6.24
CA SER A 20 9.69 -23.51 5.60
C SER A 20 10.59 -22.87 4.54
N GLU A 21 10.17 -21.76 3.94
CA GLU A 21 10.86 -21.14 2.80
C GLU A 21 11.84 -20.03 3.23
N PRO A 22 13.06 -19.97 2.64
CA PRO A 22 13.99 -18.87 2.85
C PRO A 22 13.35 -17.50 2.56
N TRP A 23 13.75 -16.47 3.32
CA TRP A 23 13.20 -15.11 3.17
C TRP A 23 13.19 -14.62 1.72
N ALA A 24 14.31 -14.80 1.01
CA ALA A 24 14.44 -14.39 -0.39
C ALA A 24 13.39 -15.07 -1.30
N ALA A 25 13.11 -16.35 -1.09
CA ALA A 25 12.10 -17.09 -1.85
C ALA A 25 10.70 -16.54 -1.58
N ARG A 26 10.36 -16.29 -0.31
CA ARG A 26 9.08 -15.69 0.09
C ARG A 26 8.87 -14.31 -0.52
N GLN A 27 9.89 -13.47 -0.51
CA GLN A 27 9.80 -12.12 -1.09
C GLN A 27 9.67 -12.13 -2.60
N ARG A 28 10.36 -13.05 -3.29
CA ARG A 28 10.20 -13.25 -4.74
C ARG A 28 8.77 -13.65 -5.09
N TRP A 29 8.19 -14.63 -4.39
CA TRP A 29 6.80 -15.03 -4.61
C TRP A 29 5.84 -13.86 -4.42
N ARG A 30 6.01 -13.06 -3.36
CA ARG A 30 5.20 -11.86 -3.12
C ARG A 30 5.34 -10.82 -4.23
N ALA A 31 6.56 -10.57 -4.71
CA ALA A 31 6.81 -9.64 -5.80
C ALA A 31 6.15 -10.11 -7.10
N ILE A 32 6.23 -11.40 -7.43
CA ILE A 32 5.58 -11.99 -8.60
C ILE A 32 4.05 -11.84 -8.51
N THR A 33 3.47 -12.18 -7.35
CA THR A 33 2.03 -12.04 -7.14
C THR A 33 1.57 -10.59 -7.23
N ALA A 34 2.29 -9.66 -6.59
CA ALA A 34 1.97 -8.24 -6.62
C ALA A 34 2.02 -7.69 -8.06
N ASN A 35 3.05 -8.05 -8.83
CA ASN A 35 3.18 -7.67 -10.23
C ASN A 35 2.01 -8.20 -11.08
N ALA A 36 1.62 -9.46 -10.88
CA ALA A 36 0.50 -10.08 -11.59
C ALA A 36 -0.86 -9.44 -11.26
N THR A 37 -1.01 -8.85 -10.07
CA THR A 37 -2.22 -8.13 -9.64
C THR A 37 -2.20 -6.63 -9.96
N SER A 38 -1.09 -6.10 -10.45
CA SER A 38 -0.99 -4.67 -10.75
C SER A 38 -1.75 -4.34 -12.04
N ALA A 39 -2.59 -3.31 -12.01
CA ALA A 39 -3.29 -2.79 -13.18
C ALA A 39 -2.41 -1.86 -14.03
N VAL A 40 -1.08 -1.87 -13.79
CA VAL A 40 -0.15 -0.96 -14.44
C VAL A 40 0.09 -1.45 -15.88
N PRO A 41 -0.10 -0.59 -16.90
CA PRO A 41 0.21 -0.96 -18.27
C PRO A 41 1.69 -1.36 -18.38
N GLN A 42 1.95 -2.49 -19.03
CA GLN A 42 3.31 -3.00 -19.19
C GLN A 42 3.97 -2.32 -20.39
N PHE A 43 4.73 -1.26 -20.13
CA PHE A 43 5.58 -0.63 -21.14
C PHE A 43 6.87 -1.44 -21.30
N ARG A 44 7.30 -1.69 -22.54
CA ARG A 44 8.54 -2.41 -22.82
C ARG A 44 9.76 -1.53 -22.55
N ARG A 45 9.62 -0.22 -22.77
CA ARG A 45 10.64 0.79 -22.51
C ARG A 45 10.02 1.98 -21.76
N LEU A 46 10.82 2.66 -20.94
CA LEU A 46 10.37 3.85 -20.21
C LEU A 46 10.07 5.00 -21.16
N GLU A 47 10.81 5.05 -22.26
CA GLU A 47 10.64 5.99 -23.35
C GLU A 47 9.25 5.84 -24.00
N ASP A 48 8.72 4.62 -24.10
CA ASP A 48 7.37 4.39 -24.62
C ASP A 48 6.30 5.03 -23.72
N LEU A 49 6.47 4.96 -22.39
CA LEU A 49 5.58 5.61 -21.43
C LEU A 49 5.70 7.13 -21.51
N ALA A 50 6.93 7.66 -21.59
CA ALA A 50 7.15 9.09 -21.70
C ALA A 50 6.52 9.66 -22.97
N GLN A 51 6.64 8.94 -24.09
CA GLN A 51 6.04 9.32 -25.37
C GLN A 51 4.51 9.27 -25.35
N VAL A 52 3.90 8.32 -24.65
CA VAL A 52 2.44 8.27 -24.48
C VAL A 52 1.95 9.46 -23.64
N ILE A 53 2.61 9.73 -22.51
CA ILE A 53 2.28 10.88 -21.65
C ILE A 53 2.44 12.19 -22.42
N GLU A 54 3.53 12.31 -23.19
CA GLU A 54 3.76 13.44 -24.07
C GLU A 54 2.58 13.66 -25.04
N GLN A 55 2.16 12.62 -25.77
CA GLN A 55 1.06 12.72 -26.72
C GLN A 55 -0.25 13.14 -26.05
N GLU A 56 -0.54 12.62 -24.85
CA GLU A 56 -1.72 13.01 -24.07
C GLU A 56 -1.66 14.48 -23.64
N VAL A 57 -0.50 14.93 -23.15
CA VAL A 57 -0.29 16.32 -22.72
C VAL A 57 -0.39 17.29 -23.92
N ILE A 58 0.22 16.95 -25.06
CA ILE A 58 0.11 17.75 -26.29
C ILE A 58 -1.35 17.83 -26.73
N ALA A 59 -2.06 16.70 -26.77
CA ALA A 59 -3.46 16.67 -27.18
C ALA A 59 -4.32 17.56 -26.28
N LEU A 60 -4.08 17.54 -24.97
CA LEU A 60 -4.80 18.34 -24.00
C LEU A 60 -4.51 19.85 -24.14
N ILE A 61 -3.25 20.23 -24.36
CA ILE A 61 -2.86 21.63 -24.57
C ILE A 61 -3.40 22.15 -25.91
N THR A 62 -3.24 21.36 -26.97
CA THR A 62 -3.78 21.64 -28.31
C THR A 62 -5.29 21.88 -28.24
N TRP A 63 -6.02 21.02 -27.52
CA TRP A 63 -7.45 21.17 -27.28
C TRP A 63 -7.78 22.42 -26.46
N ALA A 64 -7.10 22.66 -25.35
CA ALA A 64 -7.39 23.76 -24.43
C ALA A 64 -7.14 25.15 -25.05
N TYR A 65 -6.11 25.27 -25.89
CA TYR A 65 -5.69 26.54 -26.48
C TYR A 65 -6.08 26.68 -27.96
N GLY A 66 -6.72 25.68 -28.56
CA GLY A 66 -7.14 25.71 -29.97
C GLY A 66 -5.98 25.85 -30.97
N GLN A 67 -4.75 25.53 -30.56
CA GLN A 67 -3.56 25.63 -31.40
C GLN A 67 -3.38 24.37 -32.24
N SER A 68 -2.64 24.44 -33.35
CA SER A 68 -2.25 23.23 -34.09
C SER A 68 -1.08 22.54 -33.38
N SER A 69 -1.13 21.21 -33.28
CA SER A 69 -0.05 20.41 -32.69
C SER A 69 1.30 20.66 -33.38
N ARG A 70 1.29 20.96 -34.68
CA ARG A 70 2.49 21.27 -35.46
C ARG A 70 3.15 22.59 -35.05
N ALA A 71 2.36 23.62 -34.72
CA ALA A 71 2.89 24.90 -34.26
C ALA A 71 3.53 24.81 -32.87
N MET A 72 3.08 23.85 -32.05
CA MET A 72 3.61 23.63 -30.71
C MET A 72 4.94 22.89 -30.72
N ILE A 73 5.15 21.95 -31.65
CA ILE A 73 6.38 21.14 -31.75
C ILE A 73 7.63 21.99 -32.05
N ASP A 74 7.47 23.10 -32.77
CA ASP A 74 8.58 24.00 -33.12
C ASP A 74 8.91 25.02 -32.00
N ASP A 75 8.22 24.96 -30.85
CA ASP A 75 8.39 25.89 -29.73
C ASP A 75 9.48 25.40 -28.74
N ALA A 76 10.30 26.33 -28.23
CA ALA A 76 11.24 26.06 -27.15
C ALA A 76 10.54 25.60 -25.85
N ILE A 77 9.30 26.04 -25.64
CA ILE A 77 8.44 25.60 -24.52
C ILE A 77 8.18 24.09 -24.63
N TYR A 78 7.94 23.58 -25.83
CA TYR A 78 7.72 22.16 -26.08
C TYR A 78 8.97 21.33 -25.77
N THR A 79 10.14 21.78 -26.22
CA THR A 79 11.42 21.09 -25.93
C THR A 79 11.68 20.99 -24.43
N ASN A 80 11.37 22.04 -23.66
CA ASN A 80 11.49 22.01 -22.20
C ASN A 80 10.46 21.07 -21.56
N LEU A 81 9.21 21.10 -22.01
CA LEU A 81 8.15 20.21 -21.54
C LEU A 81 8.52 18.73 -21.73
N LEU A 82 9.08 18.36 -22.89
CA LEU A 82 9.53 16.99 -23.16
C LEU A 82 10.65 16.55 -22.23
N ARG A 83 11.65 17.40 -22.06
CA ARG A 83 12.75 17.14 -21.13
C ARG A 83 12.22 16.89 -19.72
N ASP A 84 11.24 17.67 -19.29
CA ASP A 84 10.69 17.58 -17.94
C ASP A 84 9.80 16.33 -17.77
N ILE A 85 8.99 15.96 -18.78
CA ILE A 85 8.24 14.69 -18.81
C ILE A 85 9.20 13.50 -18.71
N HIS A 86 10.27 13.50 -19.51
CA HIS A 86 11.29 12.44 -19.47
C HIS A 86 11.99 12.37 -18.10
N ALA A 87 12.30 13.52 -17.50
CA ALA A 87 12.88 13.58 -16.16
C ALA A 87 11.93 12.98 -15.12
N ILE A 88 10.65 13.35 -15.12
CA ILE A 88 9.63 12.82 -14.21
C ILE A 88 9.49 11.30 -14.37
N VAL A 89 9.40 10.80 -15.60
CA VAL A 89 9.27 9.35 -15.86
C VAL A 89 10.49 8.59 -15.35
N ARG A 90 11.69 9.12 -15.58
CA ARG A 90 12.94 8.53 -15.06
C ARG A 90 12.98 8.53 -13.54
N ASP A 91 12.64 9.64 -12.91
CA ASP A 91 12.71 9.78 -11.45
C ASP A 91 11.65 8.89 -10.78
N ALA A 92 10.45 8.81 -11.37
CA ALA A 92 9.40 7.87 -10.95
C ALA A 92 9.85 6.40 -11.09
N HIS A 93 10.58 6.08 -12.16
CA HIS A 93 11.16 4.75 -12.34
C HIS A 93 12.21 4.43 -11.27
N GLN A 94 13.13 5.35 -10.99
CA GLN A 94 14.12 5.19 -9.94
C GLN A 94 13.46 4.99 -8.58
N LEU A 95 12.44 5.79 -8.26
CA LEU A 95 11.64 5.62 -7.04
C LEU A 95 10.95 4.26 -7.01
N SER A 96 10.40 3.78 -8.13
CA SER A 96 9.82 2.45 -8.24
C SER A 96 10.83 1.35 -7.94
N LEU A 97 12.07 1.47 -8.43
CA LEU A 97 13.13 0.50 -8.14
C LEU A 97 13.49 0.48 -6.65
N VAL A 98 13.61 1.67 -6.03
CA VAL A 98 13.85 1.80 -4.59
C VAL A 98 12.71 1.15 -3.80
N LEU A 99 11.46 1.46 -4.13
CA LEU A 99 10.29 0.87 -3.47
C LEU A 99 10.23 -0.65 -3.65
N LYS A 100 10.54 -1.17 -4.84
CA LYS A 100 10.63 -2.62 -5.10
C LYS A 100 11.70 -3.26 -4.21
N ARG A 101 12.88 -2.64 -4.11
CA ARG A 101 13.95 -3.10 -3.22
C ARG A 101 13.51 -3.09 -1.76
N ASP A 102 12.82 -2.04 -1.33
CA ASP A 102 12.37 -1.91 0.05
C ASP A 102 11.28 -2.94 0.41
N ILE A 103 10.39 -3.25 -0.53
CA ILE A 103 9.39 -4.32 -0.42
C ILE A 103 10.06 -5.71 -0.35
N LEU A 104 11.15 -5.92 -1.09
CA LEU A 104 11.94 -7.16 -0.98
C LEU A 104 12.75 -7.23 0.33
N SER A 105 13.16 -6.09 0.87
CA SER A 105 13.90 -6.02 2.13
C SER A 105 13.02 -6.21 3.37
N SER A 106 11.72 -5.89 3.26
CA SER A 106 10.80 -5.90 4.40
C SER A 106 9.40 -6.38 4.04
N GLU A 107 8.84 -7.26 4.88
CA GLU A 107 7.47 -7.72 4.72
C GLU A 107 6.51 -6.79 5.45
N MET A 108 5.72 -6.05 4.67
CA MET A 108 4.49 -5.43 5.17
C MET A 108 3.36 -6.45 5.24
N SER A 109 2.73 -6.56 6.40
CA SER A 109 1.55 -7.39 6.64
C SER A 109 0.49 -6.58 7.34
N VAL A 110 -0.75 -6.73 6.90
CA VAL A 110 -1.93 -6.31 7.66
C VAL A 110 -1.93 -7.08 8.98
N SER A 111 -2.10 -6.37 10.09
CA SER A 111 -2.22 -6.96 11.42
C SER A 111 -3.61 -6.71 11.97
N LEU A 112 -4.32 -7.80 12.26
CA LEU A 112 -5.50 -7.78 13.10
C LEU A 112 -5.05 -7.92 14.56
N ASP A 113 -5.75 -7.24 15.46
CA ASP A 113 -5.68 -7.61 16.86
C ASP A 113 -6.53 -8.87 17.05
N ASP A 114 -5.88 -10.02 17.25
CA ASP A 114 -6.53 -11.32 17.45
C ASP A 114 -6.96 -11.53 18.91
N ARG A 115 -6.98 -10.45 19.71
CA ARG A 115 -7.16 -10.48 21.16
C ARG A 115 -8.51 -9.95 21.59
N VAL A 116 -9.53 -10.10 20.75
CA VAL A 116 -10.92 -9.96 21.20
C VAL A 116 -11.10 -10.83 22.45
N ASN A 117 -11.68 -10.26 23.50
CA ASN A 117 -11.79 -10.79 24.87
C ASN A 117 -10.50 -10.84 25.71
N LYS A 118 -9.38 -10.26 25.27
CA LYS A 118 -8.19 -10.07 26.13
C LYS A 118 -8.03 -8.61 26.56
N SER A 119 -7.07 -8.40 27.47
CA SER A 119 -6.72 -7.07 27.99
C SER A 119 -6.13 -6.16 26.92
N TYR A 120 -6.63 -4.94 26.91
CA TYR A 120 -6.17 -3.82 26.10
C TYR A 120 -4.76 -3.41 26.53
N ASP A 121 -3.88 -3.34 25.54
CA ASP A 121 -2.48 -2.92 25.69
C ASP A 121 -2.25 -1.70 24.78
N PRO A 122 -2.15 -0.48 25.34
CA PRO A 122 -1.95 0.75 24.57
C PRO A 122 -0.65 0.76 23.74
N GLN A 123 0.31 -0.12 24.04
CA GLN A 123 1.53 -0.26 23.24
C GLN A 123 1.29 -1.01 21.94
N LYS A 124 0.21 -1.79 21.83
CA LYS A 124 -0.03 -2.72 20.72
C LYS A 124 -1.30 -2.45 19.92
N ALA A 125 -2.23 -1.67 20.47
CA ALA A 125 -3.47 -1.27 19.83
C ALA A 125 -3.90 0.14 20.28
N ASP A 126 -4.60 0.84 19.40
CA ASP A 126 -5.21 2.13 19.71
C ASP A 126 -6.70 1.95 19.98
N ASN A 127 -7.23 2.69 20.95
CA ASN A 127 -8.68 2.75 21.13
C ASN A 127 -9.31 3.62 20.04
N VAL A 128 -10.46 3.21 19.51
CA VAL A 128 -11.23 4.01 18.54
C VAL A 128 -11.75 5.30 19.17
N TRP A 129 -12.09 5.28 20.46
CA TRP A 129 -12.67 6.37 21.23
C TRP A 129 -11.88 6.63 22.52
N PRO A 130 -10.68 7.23 22.44
CA PRO A 130 -9.83 7.48 23.60
C PRO A 130 -10.51 8.37 24.66
N GLU A 131 -11.41 9.25 24.25
CA GLU A 131 -12.20 10.14 25.12
C GLU A 131 -13.13 9.39 26.09
N MET A 132 -13.43 8.11 25.81
CA MET A 132 -14.20 7.24 26.71
C MET A 132 -13.39 6.75 27.92
N GLY A 133 -12.16 7.24 28.11
CA GLY A 133 -11.36 6.89 29.29
C GLY A 133 -10.94 5.44 29.30
N SER A 134 -10.51 4.93 28.13
CA SER A 134 -9.95 3.57 28.02
C SER A 134 -8.65 3.45 28.80
N LYS A 135 -8.49 2.36 29.55
CA LYS A 135 -7.31 2.09 30.39
C LYS A 135 -6.65 0.78 29.99
N ALA A 136 -5.33 0.70 30.17
CA ALA A 136 -4.61 -0.57 30.06
C ALA A 136 -5.29 -1.61 30.96
N GLY A 137 -5.51 -2.81 30.43
CA GLY A 137 -6.26 -3.86 31.12
C GLY A 137 -7.73 -4.00 30.70
N ASP A 138 -8.35 -2.96 30.14
CA ASP A 138 -9.75 -3.02 29.66
C ASP A 138 -9.95 -4.17 28.66
N THR A 139 -11.10 -4.85 28.71
CA THR A 139 -11.37 -5.94 27.77
C THR A 139 -11.60 -5.39 26.37
N ILE A 140 -10.86 -5.89 25.38
CA ILE A 140 -11.14 -5.62 23.96
C ILE A 140 -12.43 -6.35 23.58
N ILE A 141 -13.45 -5.60 23.16
CA ILE A 141 -14.75 -6.14 22.77
C ILE A 141 -14.93 -6.18 21.24
N GLY A 142 -14.04 -5.55 20.48
CA GLY A 142 -14.09 -5.60 19.02
C GLY A 142 -12.87 -4.98 18.35
N VAL A 143 -12.70 -5.30 17.07
CA VAL A 143 -11.68 -4.70 16.19
C VAL A 143 -12.39 -3.82 15.18
N TYR A 144 -11.98 -2.56 15.10
CA TYR A 144 -12.58 -1.56 14.22
C TYR A 144 -11.68 -1.24 13.03
N GLY A 145 -10.36 -1.29 13.23
CA GLY A 145 -9.39 -0.94 12.20
C GLY A 145 -8.22 -1.91 12.16
N PHE A 146 -7.80 -2.23 10.95
CA PHE A 146 -6.59 -3.00 10.72
C PHE A 146 -5.34 -2.18 11.05
N GLY A 147 -4.35 -2.84 11.64
CA GLY A 147 -2.99 -2.30 11.77
C GLY A 147 -2.10 -2.72 10.61
N LEU A 148 -0.90 -2.16 10.59
CA LEU A 148 0.15 -2.49 9.65
C LEU A 148 1.43 -2.84 10.40
N ARG A 149 2.04 -3.96 10.04
CA ARG A 149 3.27 -4.48 10.63
C ARG A 149 4.34 -4.62 9.55
N LYS A 150 5.55 -4.18 9.86
CA LYS A 150 6.77 -4.39 9.10
C LYS A 150 7.57 -5.52 9.74
N ILE A 151 7.90 -6.54 8.97
CA ILE A 151 8.71 -7.68 9.38
C ILE A 151 10.03 -7.61 8.61
N ALA A 152 11.14 -7.71 9.32
CA ALA A 152 12.50 -7.71 8.78
C ALA A 152 12.99 -9.15 8.51
N PRO A 153 14.08 -9.33 7.73
CA PRO A 153 14.59 -10.67 7.39
C PRO A 153 14.99 -11.51 8.59
N ASN A 154 15.43 -10.86 9.67
CA ASN A 154 15.79 -11.47 10.96
C ASN A 154 14.55 -11.86 11.81
N GLY A 155 13.34 -11.70 11.28
CA GLY A 155 12.09 -11.99 11.99
C GLY A 155 11.63 -10.89 12.95
N GLN A 156 12.41 -9.82 13.13
CA GLN A 156 11.97 -8.67 13.93
C GLN A 156 10.74 -8.04 13.29
N SER A 157 9.77 -7.70 14.12
CA SER A 157 8.46 -7.20 13.70
C SER A 157 8.17 -5.89 14.42
N VAL A 158 8.03 -4.81 13.65
CA VAL A 158 7.66 -3.48 14.15
C VAL A 158 6.26 -3.12 13.67
N GLN A 159 5.45 -2.58 14.57
CA GLN A 159 4.13 -2.09 14.22
C GLN A 159 4.27 -0.67 13.66
N VAL A 160 3.91 -0.50 12.39
CA VAL A 160 3.95 0.79 11.69
C VAL A 160 2.65 1.55 11.95
N ILE A 161 1.53 0.84 11.97
CA ILE A 161 0.21 1.36 12.32
C ILE A 161 -0.41 0.37 13.31
N LYS A 162 -0.87 0.85 14.46
CA LYS A 162 -1.56 0.02 15.43
C LYS A 162 -2.99 -0.28 14.96
N PRO A 163 -3.51 -1.50 15.16
CA PRO A 163 -4.92 -1.78 14.93
C PRO A 163 -5.76 -0.94 15.87
N LYS A 164 -6.95 -0.57 15.40
CA LYS A 164 -7.93 0.16 16.21
C LYS A 164 -8.92 -0.82 16.82
N VAL A 165 -9.11 -0.73 18.12
CA VAL A 165 -9.98 -1.63 18.89
C VAL A 165 -11.01 -0.86 19.70
N THR A 166 -12.13 -1.54 19.96
CA THR A 166 -13.13 -1.09 20.91
C THR A 166 -12.93 -1.84 22.23
N THR A 167 -13.02 -1.14 23.36
CA THR A 167 -12.83 -1.74 24.69
C THR A 167 -14.08 -1.64 25.56
N SER A 168 -14.10 -2.34 26.70
CA SER A 168 -15.15 -2.27 27.72
C SER A 168 -15.40 -0.87 28.28
N ALA A 169 -14.47 0.07 28.09
CA ALA A 169 -14.69 1.50 28.33
C ALA A 169 -15.94 2.07 27.64
N LEU A 170 -16.29 1.57 26.45
CA LEU A 170 -17.52 1.95 25.74
C LEU A 170 -18.76 1.61 26.59
N LEU A 171 -18.81 0.39 27.14
CA LEU A 171 -19.92 -0.07 27.97
C LEU A 171 -20.05 0.76 29.24
N ARG A 172 -18.92 1.09 29.89
CA ARG A 172 -18.92 1.98 31.07
C ARG A 172 -19.48 3.36 30.75
N ASN A 173 -19.13 3.92 29.60
CA ASN A 173 -19.63 5.24 29.19
C ASN A 173 -21.11 5.24 28.86
N LEU A 174 -21.61 4.18 28.22
CA LEU A 174 -23.03 4.05 27.91
C LEU A 174 -23.87 3.93 29.18
N VAL A 175 -23.40 3.17 30.17
CA VAL A 175 -24.08 3.04 31.47
C VAL A 175 -24.01 4.34 32.29
N ALA A 176 -22.92 5.11 32.20
CA ALA A 176 -22.79 6.37 32.95
C ALA A 176 -23.61 7.55 32.39
N LYS A 177 -24.14 7.43 31.15
CA LYS A 177 -24.93 8.47 30.48
C LYS A 177 -26.43 8.15 30.40
N GLY A 178 -26.85 6.97 30.83
CA GLY A 178 -28.26 6.56 30.95
C GLY A 178 -28.75 6.73 32.37
#